data_AF-A0A8T4NTQ3-F1
#
_entry.id   AF-A0A8T4NTQ3-F1
#
_cell.length_a   1.000
_cell.length_b   1.000
_cell.length_c   1.000
_cell.angle_alpha   90.00
_cell.angle_beta   90.00
_cell.angle_gamma   90.00
#
_symmetry.space_group_name_H-M   'P 1'
#
loop_
_entity.id
_entity.type
_entity.pdbx_description
1 polymer ?
#
loop_
_entity_poly.entity_id
_entity_poly.type
_entity_poly.pdbx_seq_one_letter_code
_entity_poly.pdbx_strand_id
1 'polypeptide(L)'
;MSNVFEISDKTGRKIRLTQKQWKHIRQHHADVETEEEIAETIRKPDKHINDEREGVEYYYKFFKHKKQKSKYLKVIVKVYARNPNLLRGG
;
A
#
# COMPACT_ATOMS: atom_id res chain seq x y z
N MET A 1 1.52 16.56 -9.71
CA MET A 1 0.48 15.64 -9.22
C MET A 1 0.35 15.85 -7.73
N SER A 2 -0.86 16.11 -7.23
CA SER A 2 -1.08 16.30 -5.80
C SER A 2 -1.06 14.97 -5.06
N ASN A 3 -0.40 14.93 -3.91
CA ASN A 3 -0.36 13.76 -3.04
C ASN A 3 -1.58 13.79 -2.11
N VAL A 4 -2.16 12.63 -1.85
CA VAL A 4 -3.16 12.44 -0.78
C VAL A 4 -2.42 12.28 0.54
N PHE A 5 -1.46 11.35 0.57
CA PHE A 5 -0.56 11.16 1.71
C PHE A 5 0.81 10.61 1.28
N GLU A 6 1.79 10.82 2.16
CA GLU A 6 3.08 10.13 2.13
C GLU A 6 3.31 9.53 3.52
N ILE A 7 3.55 8.22 3.58
CA ILE A 7 3.79 7.50 4.84
C ILE A 7 5.02 6.61 4.69
N SER A 8 5.62 6.24 5.82
CA SER A 8 6.65 5.20 5.84
C SER A 8 6.02 3.88 6.26
N ASP A 9 6.36 2.82 5.53
CA ASP A 9 6.05 1.44 5.94
C ASP A 9 6.90 0.98 7.13
N LYS A 10 6.55 -0.15 7.76
CA LYS A 10 7.37 -0.85 8.77
C LYS A 10 8.81 -1.11 8.33
N THR A 11 9.06 -1.27 7.04
CA THR A 11 10.40 -1.43 6.45
C THR A 11 11.18 -0.11 6.27
N GLY A 12 10.58 1.04 6.62
CA GLY A 12 11.17 2.37 6.43
C GLY A 12 11.05 2.91 5.00
N ARG A 13 10.36 2.21 4.11
CA ARG A 13 10.11 2.65 2.72
C ARG A 13 9.05 3.75 2.70
N LYS A 14 9.32 4.82 1.95
CA LYS A 14 8.33 5.87 1.68
C LYS A 14 7.31 5.40 0.63
N ILE A 15 6.05 5.35 1.03
CA ILE A 15 4.92 5.03 0.17
C ILE A 15 4.07 6.28 0.00
N ARG A 16 3.75 6.57 -1.26
CA ARG A 16 3.01 7.76 -1.66
C ARG A 16 1.72 7.35 -2.36
N LEU A 17 0.60 7.88 -1.88
CA LEU A 17 -0.68 7.80 -2.58
C LEU A 17 -0.96 9.14 -3.26
N THR A 18 -1.12 9.13 -4.58
CA THR A 18 -1.47 10.32 -5.37
C THR A 18 -2.98 10.46 -5.54
N GLN A 19 -3.46 11.68 -5.79
CA GLN A 19 -4.88 11.94 -6.06
C GLN A 19 -5.43 11.10 -7.23
N LYS A 20 -4.60 10.84 -8.25
CA LYS A 20 -4.98 9.98 -9.38
C LYS A 20 -5.22 8.54 -8.95
N GLN A 21 -4.33 7.99 -8.11
CA GLN A 21 -4.46 6.64 -7.57
C GLN A 21 -5.68 6.56 -6.64
N TRP A 22 -5.89 7.55 -5.78
CA TRP A 22 -7.05 7.59 -4.90
C TRP A 22 -8.37 7.65 -5.67
N LYS A 23 -8.45 8.49 -6.70
CA LYS A 23 -9.61 8.54 -7.59
C LYS A 23 -9.90 7.18 -8.24
N HIS A 24 -8.85 6.48 -8.70
CA HIS A 24 -9.00 5.14 -9.27
C HIS A 24 -9.50 4.13 -8.24
N ILE A 25 -8.96 4.15 -7.01
CA ILE A 25 -9.41 3.29 -5.92
C ILE A 25 -10.89 3.55 -5.61
N ARG A 26 -11.30 4.82 -5.48
CA ARG A 26 -12.71 5.18 -5.22
C ARG A 26 -13.66 4.75 -6.34
N GLN A 27 -13.18 4.66 -7.58
CA GLN A 27 -13.98 4.21 -8.73
C GLN A 27 -14.17 2.69 -8.77
N HIS A 28 -13.16 1.90 -8.37
CA HIS A 28 -13.20 0.44 -8.50
C HIS A 28 -13.40 -0.30 -7.17
N HIS A 29 -13.19 0.38 -6.04
CA HIS A 29 -13.22 -0.17 -4.69
C HIS A 29 -14.00 0.76 -3.75
N ALA A 30 -15.31 0.87 -3.99
CA ALA A 30 -16.21 1.70 -3.17
C ALA A 30 -16.24 1.29 -1.68
N ASP A 31 -15.88 0.04 -1.37
CA ASP A 31 -15.77 -0.50 -0.01
C ASP A 31 -14.63 0.14 0.81
N VAL A 32 -13.67 0.79 0.15
CA VAL A 32 -12.61 1.58 0.82
C VAL A 32 -13.15 2.99 1.04
N GLU A 33 -13.48 3.30 2.28
CA GLU A 33 -14.20 4.53 2.65
C GLU A 33 -13.26 5.73 2.68
N THR A 34 -12.05 5.54 3.23
CA THR A 34 -11.08 6.61 3.43
C THR A 34 -9.67 6.18 3.04
N GLU A 35 -8.84 7.15 2.68
CA GLU A 35 -7.41 6.94 2.45
C GLU A 35 -6.67 6.49 3.74
N GLU A 36 -7.22 6.82 4.91
CA GLU A 36 -6.67 6.47 6.21
C GLU A 36 -6.68 4.96 6.43
N GLU A 37 -7.66 4.23 5.90
CA GLU A 37 -7.68 2.77 5.96
C GLU A 37 -6.50 2.14 5.22
N ILE A 38 -6.13 2.72 4.07
CA ILE A 38 -4.98 2.29 3.28
C ILE A 38 -3.71 2.60 4.07
N ALA A 39 -3.61 3.81 4.63
CA ALA A 39 -2.45 4.21 5.42
C ALA A 39 -2.29 3.32 6.67
N GLU A 40 -3.39 2.96 7.34
CA GLU A 40 -3.40 2.09 8.50
C GLU A 40 -3.01 0.65 8.12
N THR A 41 -3.48 0.16 6.98
CA THR A 41 -3.13 -1.17 6.45
C THR A 41 -1.65 -1.28 6.15
N ILE A 42 -1.02 -0.21 5.66
CA ILE A 42 0.41 -0.15 5.42
C ILE A 42 1.19 -0.02 6.74
N ARG A 43 0.80 0.88 7.64
CA ARG A 43 1.53 1.11 8.91
C ARG A 43 1.44 -0.07 9.87
N LYS A 44 0.27 -0.69 9.96
CA LYS A 44 -0.04 -1.77 10.91
C LYS A 44 -0.84 -2.87 10.20
N PRO A 45 -0.24 -3.60 9.24
CA PRO A 45 -0.84 -4.78 8.63
C PRO A 45 -0.95 -5.91 9.64
N ASP A 46 -1.99 -6.72 9.50
CA ASP A 46 -2.11 -8.03 10.15
C ASP A 46 -1.20 -9.06 9.46
N LYS A 47 -1.03 -8.93 8.14
CA LYS A 47 -0.12 -9.75 7.35
C LYS A 47 0.57 -8.92 6.27
N HIS A 48 1.88 -9.09 6.14
CA HIS A 48 2.70 -8.47 5.11
C HIS A 48 3.41 -9.58 4.33
N ILE A 49 3.29 -9.55 3.02
CA ILE A 49 3.95 -10.50 2.11
C ILE A 49 4.76 -9.67 1.11
N ASN A 50 6.05 -9.94 1.03
CA ASN A 50 6.92 -9.36 0.03
C ASN A 50 7.01 -10.32 -1.17
N ASP A 51 6.74 -9.82 -2.37
CA ASP A 51 6.86 -10.56 -3.62
C ASP A 51 7.97 -9.94 -4.45
N GLU A 52 9.18 -10.46 -4.25
CA GLU A 52 10.40 -9.97 -4.91
C GLU A 52 10.38 -10.17 -6.42
N ARG A 53 9.67 -11.19 -6.92
CA ARG A 53 9.62 -11.51 -8.35
C ARG A 53 8.86 -10.43 -9.13
N GLU A 54 7.73 -10.02 -8.58
CA GLU A 54 6.88 -8.98 -9.17
C GLU A 54 7.29 -7.56 -8.74
N GLY A 55 8.15 -7.43 -7.73
CA GLY A 55 8.54 -6.14 -7.16
C GLY A 55 7.36 -5.46 -6.47
N VAL A 56 6.52 -6.23 -5.79
CA VAL A 56 5.33 -5.73 -5.11
C VAL A 56 5.27 -6.20 -3.66
N GLU A 57 4.58 -5.42 -2.83
CA GLU A 57 4.33 -5.74 -1.44
C GLU A 57 2.83 -5.79 -1.20
N TYR A 58 2.40 -6.87 -0.57
CA TYR A 58 1.02 -7.10 -0.20
C TYR A 58 0.84 -6.86 1.29
N TYR A 59 -0.03 -5.92 1.63
CA TYR A 59 -0.44 -5.59 2.99
C TYR A 59 -1.89 -6.00 3.19
N TYR A 60 -2.16 -6.77 4.24
CA TYR A 60 -3.49 -7.24 4.56
C TYR A 60 -3.89 -6.74 5.94
N LYS A 61 -5.14 -6.30 6.04
CA LYS A 61 -5.74 -5.88 7.30
C LYS A 61 -7.19 -6.30 7.44
N PHE A 62 -7.59 -6.69 8.64
CA PHE A 62 -8.96 -7.02 9.01
C PHE A 62 -9.57 -5.95 9.90
N PHE A 63 -10.64 -5.33 9.41
CA PHE A 63 -11.39 -4.30 10.11
C PHE A 63 -12.59 -4.91 10.84
N LYS A 64 -12.40 -5.34 12.09
CA LYS A 64 -13.47 -5.90 12.94
C LYS A 64 -14.68 -4.98 13.10
N HIS A 65 -14.43 -3.67 13.15
CA HIS A 65 -15.43 -2.64 13.40
C HIS A 65 -16.21 -2.19 12.15
N LYS A 66 -15.82 -2.66 10.95
CA LYS A 66 -16.55 -2.31 9.74
C LYS A 66 -17.94 -2.95 9.71
N LYS A 67 -18.95 -2.13 9.41
CA LYS A 67 -20.34 -2.58 9.18
C LYS A 67 -20.52 -3.26 7.81
N GLN A 68 -19.58 -3.06 6.90
CA GLN A 68 -19.59 -3.65 5.56
C GLN A 68 -19.32 -5.17 5.60
N LYS A 69 -19.79 -5.89 4.58
CA LYS A 69 -19.51 -7.34 4.42
C LYS A 69 -18.02 -7.60 4.17
N SER A 70 -17.39 -6.74 3.38
CA SER A 70 -15.95 -6.75 3.10
C SER A 70 -15.16 -6.19 4.28
N LYS A 71 -14.78 -7.06 5.22
CA LYS A 71 -13.98 -6.68 6.40
C LYS A 71 -12.48 -6.80 6.21
N TYR A 72 -12.05 -7.39 5.09
CA TYR A 72 -10.64 -7.57 4.77
C TYR A 72 -10.23 -6.59 3.68
N LEU A 73 -9.13 -5.85 3.91
CA LEU A 73 -8.51 -4.99 2.94
C LEU A 73 -7.15 -5.56 2.54
N LYS A 74 -6.92 -5.69 1.23
CA LYS A 74 -5.62 -5.99 0.64
C LYS A 74 -5.12 -4.75 -0.09
N VAL A 75 -3.99 -4.21 0.34
CA VAL A 75 -3.29 -3.11 -0.33
C VAL A 75 -2.07 -3.67 -1.04
N ILE A 76 -1.95 -3.37 -2.33
CA ILE A 76 -0.81 -3.78 -3.16
C ILE A 76 0.03 -2.54 -3.43
N VAL A 77 1.29 -2.58 -3.01
CA VAL A 77 2.24 -1.48 -3.22
C VAL A 77 3.30 -1.96 -4.19
N LYS A 78 3.40 -1.31 -5.35
CA LYS A 78 4.50 -1.57 -6.27
C LYS A 78 5.74 -0.86 -5.79
N VAL A 79 6.80 -1.63 -5.53
CA VAL A 79 8.09 -1.12 -5.08
C VAL A 79 9.02 -1.12 -6.28
N TYR A 80 9.48 0.08 -6.65
CA TYR A 80 10.57 0.19 -7.59
C TYR A 80 11.86 -0.09 -6.80
N ALA A 81 12.36 -1.33 -6.88
CA ALA A 81 13.65 -1.67 -6.31
C ALA A 81 14.70 -0.67 -6.86
N ARG A 82 15.51 -0.10 -5.97
CA ARG A 82 16.68 0.66 -6.37
C ARG A 82 17.60 -0.33 -7.09
N ASN A 83 17.88 -0.11 -8.39
CA ASN A 83 18.68 -0.99 -9.23
C ASN A 83 19.83 -1.68 -8.45
N PRO A 84 19.84 -3.01 -8.33
CA PRO A 84 20.95 -3.72 -7.66
C PRO A 84 22.28 -3.65 -8.44
N ASN A 85 22.27 -3.11 -9.66
CA ASN A 85 23.47 -2.98 -10.51
C ASN A 85 24.38 -1.79 -10.17
N LEU A 86 24.17 -1.08 -9.06
CA LEU A 86 25.05 0.02 -8.61
C LEU A 86 26.17 -0.41 -7.64
N LEU A 87 26.39 -1.72 -7.42
CA LEU A 87 27.43 -2.22 -6.52
C LEU A 87 28.40 -3.24 -7.16
N ARG A 88 28.52 -3.30 -8.49
CA ARG A 88 29.59 -4.05 -9.17
C ARG A 88 30.40 -3.13 -10.08
N GLY A 89 31.14 -2.23 -9.44
CA GLY A 89 32.18 -1.41 -10.06
C GLY A 89 33.28 -1.22 -9.03
N GLY A 90 34.10 -2.24 -8.89
CA GLY A 90 35.30 -2.29 -8.04
C GLY A 90 36.26 -3.29 -8.65
#